data_AF-A0A2G4GC63-F1
#
_entry.id   AF-A0A2G4GC63-F1
#
_cell.length_a   1.000
_cell.length_b   1.000
_cell.length_c   1.000
_cell.angle_alpha   90.00
_cell.angle_beta   90.00
_cell.angle_gamma   90.00
#
_symmetry.space_group_name_H-M   'P 1'
#
loop_
_entity.id
_entity.type
_entity.pdbx_description
1 polymer ?
#
loop_
_entity_poly.entity_id
_entity_poly.type
_entity_poly.pdbx_seq_one_letter_code
_entity_poly.pdbx_strand_id
1 'polypeptide(L)' 'MGYGDVGFNDCKDIRTPNLDRLAKQGAILDCLYGQPVCSPTRAALLTRRYPNHTGIYNVVSARGRAKRVAY' A
#
# COMPACT_ATOMS: atom_id res chain seq x y z
N MET A 1 -5.44 -2.22 4.77
CA MET A 1 -6.10 -3.47 4.35
C MET A 1 -5.02 -4.53 4.36
N GLY A 2 -5.20 -5.54 5.18
CA GLY A 2 -4.39 -6.75 5.17
C GLY A 2 -4.69 -7.60 3.94
N TYR A 3 -3.76 -8.49 3.61
CA TYR A 3 -3.88 -9.40 2.46
C TYR A 3 -5.12 -10.30 2.57
N GLY A 4 -5.45 -10.79 3.77
CA GLY A 4 -6.59 -11.69 4.01
C GLY A 4 -7.90 -10.99 4.39
N ASP A 5 -8.04 -9.68 4.18
CA ASP A 5 -9.26 -8.94 4.56
C ASP A 5 -10.39 -9.09 3.52
N VAL A 6 -10.09 -9.65 2.35
CA VAL A 6 -10.97 -9.66 1.16
C VAL A 6 -11.46 -11.07 0.86
N GLY A 7 -12.72 -11.19 0.43
CA GLY A 7 -13.37 -12.48 0.15
C GLY A 7 -12.70 -13.26 -0.98
N PHE A 8 -12.12 -12.58 -1.97
CA PHE A 8 -11.32 -13.23 -3.01
C PHE A 8 -9.98 -13.81 -2.52
N ASN A 9 -9.53 -13.47 -1.30
CA ASN A 9 -8.40 -14.09 -0.60
C ASN A 9 -8.90 -14.92 0.61
N ASP A 10 -10.03 -15.62 0.45
CA ASP A 10 -10.61 -16.55 1.42
C ASP A 10 -11.08 -15.96 2.77
N CYS A 11 -11.26 -14.63 2.85
CA CYS A 11 -11.87 -14.01 4.04
C CYS A 11 -13.35 -14.39 4.17
N LYS A 12 -13.74 -14.99 5.30
CA LYS A 12 -15.14 -15.36 5.59
C LYS A 12 -15.85 -14.40 6.54
N ASP A 13 -15.08 -13.62 7.31
CA ASP A 13 -15.61 -12.72 8.33
C ASP A 13 -16.11 -11.40 7.73
N ILE A 14 -15.42 -10.90 6.69
CA ILE A 14 -15.70 -9.60 6.06
C ILE A 14 -16.31 -9.86 4.67
N ARG A 15 -17.54 -9.36 4.45
CA ARG A 15 -18.23 -9.50 3.16
C ARG A 15 -17.80 -8.39 2.20
N THR A 16 -17.09 -8.74 1.12
CA THR A 16 -16.59 -7.79 0.10
C THR A 16 -17.16 -8.03 -1.32
N PRO A 17 -18.50 -8.11 -1.51
CA PRO A 17 -19.09 -8.60 -2.76
C PRO A 17 -18.70 -7.78 -4.01
N ASN A 18 -18.49 -6.48 -3.86
CA ASN A 18 -18.06 -5.61 -4.97
C ASN A 18 -16.61 -5.86 -5.38
N LEU A 19 -15.72 -6.13 -4.42
CA LEU A 19 -14.32 -6.44 -4.70
C LEU A 19 -14.19 -7.86 -5.28
N ASP A 20 -14.96 -8.82 -4.77
CA ASP A 20 -14.96 -10.19 -5.27
C ASP A 20 -15.47 -10.25 -6.72
N ARG A 21 -16.48 -9.44 -7.04
CA ARG A 21 -16.95 -9.28 -8.43
C ARG A 21 -15.86 -8.68 -9.33
N LEU A 22 -15.14 -7.66 -8.84
CA LEU A 22 -14.04 -7.06 -9.59
C LEU A 22 -12.91 -8.06 -9.85
N ALA A 23 -12.54 -8.85 -8.84
CA ALA A 23 -11.52 -9.89 -8.94
C ALA A 23 -11.89 -10.97 -9.98
N LYS A 24 -13.17 -11.39 -10.01
CA LYS A 24 -13.68 -12.36 -11.01
C LYS A 24 -13.68 -11.85 -12.45
N GLN A 25 -13.76 -10.52 -12.63
CA GLN A 25 -13.83 -9.88 -13.95
C GLN A 25 -12.47 -9.37 -14.44
N GLY A 26 -11.43 -9.44 -13.59
CA GLY A 26 -10.13 -8.85 -13.85
C GLY A 26 -8.99 -9.79 -13.53
N ALA A 27 -7.88 -9.22 -13.08
CA ALA A 27 -6.69 -9.95 -12.65
C ALA A 27 -6.44 -9.73 -11.15
N ILE A 28 -5.98 -10.79 -10.48
CA ILE A 28 -5.52 -10.76 -9.10
C ILE A 28 -4.00 -10.64 -9.10
N LEU A 29 -3.46 -9.80 -8.22
CA LEU A 29 -2.03 -9.64 -8.03
C LEU A 29 -1.61 -10.31 -6.72
N ASP A 30 -1.30 -11.61 -6.77
CA ASP A 30 -0.95 -12.41 -5.58
C ASP A 30 0.33 -11.90 -4.87
N CYS A 31 1.23 -11.30 -5.66
CA CYS A 31 2.54 -10.83 -5.21
C CYS A 31 2.69 -9.29 -5.32
N LEU A 32 1.70 -8.54 -4.84
CA LEU A 32 1.76 -7.07 -4.77
C LEU A 32 2.39 -6.59 -3.44
N TYR A 33 3.50 -5.87 -3.52
CA TYR A 33 4.22 -5.35 -2.35
C TYR A 33 4.19 -3.82 -2.26
N GLY A 34 4.19 -3.31 -1.03
CA GLY A 34 4.26 -1.89 -0.71
C GLY A 34 5.32 -1.59 0.35
N GLN A 35 5.53 -0.30 0.64
CA GLN A 35 6.35 0.14 1.76
C GLN A 35 5.57 -0.01 3.08
N PRO A 36 6.24 -0.18 4.22
CA PRO A 36 5.57 -0.49 5.50
C PRO A 36 4.73 0.67 6.08
N VAL A 37 4.80 1.87 5.50
CA VAL A 37 4.06 3.06 5.95
C VAL A 37 3.44 3.84 4.78
N CYS A 38 2.44 4.66 5.08
CA CYS A 38 1.56 5.27 4.08
C CYS A 38 2.27 6.23 3.10
N SER A 39 3.11 7.14 3.59
CA SER A 39 3.75 8.18 2.77
C SER A 39 4.70 7.62 1.69
N PRO A 40 5.68 6.74 2.00
CA PRO A 40 6.56 6.18 0.98
C PRO A 40 5.81 5.26 0.00
N THR A 41 4.81 4.49 0.43
CA THR A 41 3.96 3.70 -0.50
C THR A 41 3.24 4.59 -1.50
N ARG A 42 2.62 5.68 -1.02
CA ARG A 42 1.93 6.65 -1.88
C ARG A 42 2.89 7.36 -2.83
N ALA A 43 4.05 7.80 -2.32
CA ALA A 43 5.06 8.45 -3.14
C ALA A 43 5.53 7.51 -4.26
N ALA A 44 5.80 6.24 -3.94
CA ALA A 44 6.26 5.28 -4.93
C ALA A 44 5.22 4.98 -6.01
N LEU A 45 3.95 4.84 -5.61
CA LEU A 45 2.84 4.61 -6.53
C LEU A 45 2.63 5.78 -7.50
N LEU A 46 2.63 7.02 -7.00
CA LEU A 46 2.31 8.20 -7.80
C LEU A 46 3.46 8.63 -8.73
N THR A 47 4.71 8.39 -8.31
CA THR A 47 5.89 8.83 -9.07
C THR A 47 6.54 7.73 -9.88
N ARG A 48 6.07 6.47 -9.73
CA ARG A 48 6.70 5.28 -10.32
C ARG A 48 8.19 5.17 -9.98
N ARG A 49 8.57 5.60 -8.78
CA ARG A 49 9.96 5.65 -8.32
C ARG A 49 10.08 5.09 -6.92
N TYR A 50 11.18 4.41 -6.65
CA TYR A 50 11.46 3.93 -5.30
C TYR A 50 11.71 5.08 -4.32
N PRO A 51 11.54 4.87 -3.00
CA PRO A 51 11.79 5.87 -1.96
C PRO A 51 13.15 6.56 -2.04
N ASN A 52 14.18 5.84 -2.50
CA ASN A 52 15.53 6.38 -2.73
C ASN A 52 15.58 7.54 -3.74
N HIS A 53 14.67 7.57 -4.72
CA HIS A 53 14.58 8.62 -5.73
C HIS A 53 13.63 9.76 -5.34
N THR A 54 12.72 9.54 -4.39
CA THR A 54 11.76 10.55 -3.95
C THR A 54 12.17 11.24 -2.66
N GLY A 55 13.09 10.65 -1.87
CA GLY A 55 13.50 11.15 -0.57
C GLY A 55 12.46 10.97 0.53
N ILE A 56 11.34 10.31 0.24
CA ILE A 56 10.25 10.07 1.19
C ILE A 56 10.43 8.68 1.77
N TYR A 57 10.98 8.59 2.97
CA TYR A 57 11.20 7.31 3.68
C TYR A 57 10.24 7.10 4.85
N ASN A 58 9.69 8.18 5.40
CA ASN A 58 8.84 8.17 6.58
C ASN A 58 7.52 8.90 6.34
N VAL A 59 6.63 8.83 7.32
CA VAL A 59 5.38 9.58 7.32
C VAL A 59 5.67 11.07 7.22
N VAL A 60 5.17 11.71 6.17
CA VAL A 60 5.24 13.16 5.99
C VAL A 60 4.25 13.77 6.98
N SER A 61 4.77 14.47 7.98
CA SER A 61 3.97 15.17 8.99
C SER A 61 3.96 16.67 8.72
N ALA A 62 2.80 17.30 8.91
CA ALA A 62 2.66 18.76 8.83
C ALA A 62 3.46 19.49 9.91
N ARG A 63 3.78 18.83 11.04
CA ARG A 63 4.76 19.36 12.00
C ARG A 63 6.14 19.13 11.42
N GLY A 64 6.78 20.21 10.96
CA GLY A 64 8.13 20.22 10.38
C GLY A 64 9.22 19.76 11.36
N ARG A 65 9.26 18.46 11.67
CA ARG A 65 10.42 17.79 12.24
C ARG A 65 10.94 16.83 11.20
N ALA A 66 11.84 17.34 10.36
CA ALA A 66 12.75 16.50 9.59
C ALA A 66 13.59 15.69 10.60
N LYS A 67 13.14 14.49 10.96
CA LYS A 67 14.05 13.52 11.54
C LYS A 67 14.98 13.08 10.41
N ARG A 68 16.20 13.60 10.41
CA ARG A 68 17.29 13.00 9.64
C ARG A 68 17.38 11.55 10.11
N VAL A 69 17.08 10.62 9.22
CA VAL A 69 17.42 9.22 9.43
C VAL A 69 18.91 9.14 9.14
N ALA A 70 19.74 9.16 10.19
CA ALA A 70 21.12 8.74 10.08
C ALA A 70 21.11 7.21 10.09
N TYR A 71 21.77 6.62 9.10
CA TYR A 71 22.15 5.22 9.10
C TYR A 71 23.30 5.01 10.10
#